data_AF-A0A937ZS01-F1
#
_entry.id   AF-A0A937ZS01-F1
#
_cell.length_a   1.000
_cell.length_b   1.000
_cell.length_c   1.000
_cell.angle_alpha   90.00
_cell.angle_beta   90.00
_cell.angle_gamma   90.00
#
_symmetry.space_group_name_H-M   'P 1'
#
loop_
_entity.id
_entity.type
_entity.pdbx_description
1 polymer ?
#
loop_
_entity_poly.entity_id
_entity_poly.type
_entity_poly.pdbx_seq_one_letter_code
_entity_poly.pdbx_strand_id
1 'polypeptide(L)' 'FGIGTAAQIHLGVAMTNLGPDSDTCGVLYHEEDLLKPALRIENGFSYPPEGPGLGVTIDEAVFERWQRNMPAAAND' A
#
# COMPACT_ATOMS: atom_id res chain seq x y z
N PHE A 1 4.68 -1.86 -1.50
CA PHE A 1 4.48 -0.56 -0.83
C PHE A 1 3.00 -0.19 -0.80
N GLY A 2 2.50 0.15 0.39
CA GLY A 2 1.09 0.23 0.71
C GLY A 2 0.29 1.23 -0.11
N ILE A 3 0.89 2.34 -0.55
CA ILE A 3 0.20 3.32 -1.43
C ILE A 3 -0.30 2.64 -2.71
N GLY A 4 0.55 1.84 -3.36
CA GLY A 4 0.18 1.13 -4.57
C GLY A 4 -0.88 0.06 -4.30
N THR A 5 -0.75 -0.68 -3.20
CA THR A 5 -1.74 -1.68 -2.80
C THR A 5 -3.11 -1.05 -2.50
N ALA A 6 -3.15 0.11 -1.83
CA ALA A 6 -4.40 0.86 -1.60
C ALA A 6 -5.09 1.25 -2.92
N ALA A 7 -4.32 1.73 -3.91
CA ALA A 7 -4.85 2.07 -5.22
C ALA A 7 -5.38 0.83 -5.98
N GLN A 8 -4.66 -0.30 -5.91
CA GLN A 8 -5.11 -1.57 -6.49
C GLN A 8 -6.41 -2.07 -5.85
N ILE A 9 -6.57 -1.95 -4.53
CA ILE A 9 -7.81 -2.33 -3.85
C ILE A 9 -8.98 -1.47 -4.34
N HIS A 10 -8.80 -0.14 -4.40
CA HIS A 10 -9.83 0.77 -4.93
C HIS A 10 -10.22 0.42 -6.37
N LEU A 11 -9.24 0.11 -7.23
CA LEU A 11 -9.50 -0.35 -8.59
C LEU A 11 -10.30 -1.66 -8.60
N GLY A 12 -9.88 -2.64 -7.81
CA GLY A 12 -10.53 -3.95 -7.74
C GLY A 12 -11.99 -3.88 -7.29
N VAL A 13 -12.31 -3.09 -6.26
CA VAL A 13 -13.69 -2.93 -5.77
C VAL A 13 -14.58 -2.14 -6.73
N ALA A 14 -14.00 -1.30 -7.60
CA ALA A 14 -14.73 -0.55 -8.61
C ALA A 14 -15.02 -1.36 -9.88
N MET A 15 -14.31 -2.47 -10.12
CA MET A 15 -14.48 -3.32 -11.30
C MET A 15 -15.67 -4.27 -11.15
N THR A 16 -16.70 -4.10 -11.98
CA THR A 16 -17.86 -5.01 -12.03
C THR A 16 -17.60 -6.31 -12.79
N ASN A 17 -16.38 -6.48 -13.32
CA ASN A 17 -15.98 -7.59 -14.18
C ASN A 17 -14.70 -8.30 -13.69
N LEU A 18 -14.32 -8.11 -12.42
CA LEU A 18 -13.19 -8.81 -11.82
C LEU A 18 -13.61 -10.24 -11.46
N GLY A 19 -13.30 -11.19 -12.34
CA GLY A 19 -13.67 -12.60 -12.19
C GLY A 19 -12.66 -13.43 -11.40
N PRO A 20 -11.37 -13.45 -11.80
CA PRO A 20 -10.34 -14.17 -11.06
C PRO A 20 -9.98 -13.48 -9.73
N ASP A 21 -9.52 -14.29 -8.77
CA ASP A 21 -8.90 -13.78 -7.55
C ASP A 21 -7.66 -12.94 -7.87
N SER A 22 -7.46 -11.88 -7.09
CA SER A 22 -6.37 -10.92 -7.31
C SER A 22 -5.24 -11.08 -6.30
N ASP A 23 -4.01 -10.92 -6.76
CA ASP A 23 -2.81 -10.89 -5.90
C ASP A 23 -2.53 -9.48 -5.34
N THR A 24 -3.57 -8.81 -4.82
CA THR A 24 -3.45 -7.45 -4.28
C THR A 24 -2.95 -7.50 -2.83
N CYS A 25 -1.73 -8.00 -2.65
CA CYS A 25 -1.14 -8.23 -1.34
C CYS A 25 0.29 -7.66 -1.17
N GLY A 26 0.76 -6.81 -2.08
CA GLY A 26 2.16 -6.34 -2.10
C GLY A 26 2.65 -5.59 -0.85
N VAL A 27 1.75 -5.21 0.07
CA VAL A 27 2.11 -4.71 1.42
C VAL A 27 2.68 -5.80 2.33
N LEU A 28 2.42 -7.08 2.04
CA LEU A 28 2.89 -8.24 2.82
C LEU A 28 4.31 -8.69 2.48
N TYR A 29 4.93 -8.14 1.42
CA TYR A 29 6.28 -8.53 0.99
C TYR A 29 7.40 -7.87 1.80
N HIS A 30 7.08 -6.93 2.70
CA HIS A 30 8.04 -6.22 3.52
C HIS A 30 7.62 -6.29 4.99
N GLU A 31 8.60 -6.30 5.90
CA GLU A 31 8.35 -6.31 7.34
C GLU A 31 7.73 -5.00 7.86
N GLU A 32 7.96 -3.90 7.13
CA GLU A 32 7.50 -2.57 7.51
C GLU A 32 6.93 -1.83 6.28
N ASP A 33 5.84 -1.08 6.49
CA ASP A 33 5.27 -0.15 5.54
C ASP A 33 5.22 1.27 6.13
N LEU A 34 5.09 2.27 5.26
CA LEU A 34 4.97 3.67 5.62
C LEU A 34 3.52 4.09 5.88
N LEU A 35 2.52 3.22 5.66
CA LEU A 35 1.11 3.53 5.92
C LEU A 35 0.71 3.40 7.40
N LYS A 36 -0.09 4.35 7.89
CA LYS A 36 -0.71 4.31 9.23
C LYS A 36 -2.18 4.78 9.18
N PRO A 37 -3.16 3.93 9.54
CA PRO A 37 -3.02 2.51 9.91
C PRO A 37 -2.60 1.64 8.70
N ALA A 38 -2.12 0.43 8.99
CA ALA A 38 -1.84 -0.56 7.95
C ALA A 38 -3.14 -0.97 7.22
N LEU A 39 -3.00 -1.38 5.95
CA LEU A 39 -4.12 -1.89 5.17
C LEU A 39 -4.68 -3.16 5.81
N ARG A 40 -6.02 -3.28 5.84
CA ARG A 40 -6.70 -4.46 6.37
C ARG A 40 -6.66 -5.58 5.33
N ILE A 41 -5.86 -6.60 5.60
CA ILE A 41 -5.81 -7.85 4.85
C ILE A 41 -6.05 -8.99 5.83
N GLU A 42 -7.16 -9.71 5.66
CA GLU A 42 -7.55 -10.80 6.55
C GLU A 42 -8.43 -11.82 5.81
N ASN A 43 -8.39 -13.09 6.24
CA ASN A 43 -9.21 -14.17 5.69
C ASN A 43 -9.12 -14.35 4.17
N GLY A 44 -7.97 -14.00 3.56
CA GLY A 44 -7.77 -14.08 2.11
C GLY A 44 -8.32 -12.88 1.32
N PHE A 45 -8.78 -11.82 2.00
CA PHE A 45 -9.35 -10.63 1.37
C PHE A 45 -8.56 -9.36 1.73
N SER A 46 -8.48 -8.44 0.77
CA SER A 46 -8.01 -7.06 0.96
C SER A 46 -9.20 -6.11 1.00
N TYR A 47 -9.29 -5.25 2.01
CA TYR A 47 -10.43 -4.35 2.21
C TYR A 47 -10.07 -2.91 1.81
N PRO A 48 -10.99 -2.17 1.15
CA PRO A 48 -10.73 -0.79 0.76
C PRO A 48 -10.53 0.07 2.02
N PRO A 49 -9.47 0.88 2.08
CA PRO A 49 -9.30 1.85 3.15
C PRO A 49 -10.39 2.93 3.08
N GLU A 50 -10.84 3.38 4.25
CA GLU A 50 -11.91 4.38 4.37
C GLU A 50 -11.37 5.81 4.35
N GLY A 51 -12.22 6.77 3.96
CA GLY A 51 -11.90 8.19 3.93
C GLY A 51 -11.60 8.72 2.52
N PRO A 52 -11.28 10.02 2.39
CA PRO A 52 -11.08 10.67 1.11
C PRO A 52 -9.80 10.21 0.40
N GLY A 53 -9.79 10.31 -0.93
CA GLY A 53 -8.63 9.94 -1.74
C GLY A 53 -8.34 8.45 -1.66
N LEU A 54 -7.09 8.09 -1.38
CA LEU A 54 -6.70 6.69 -1.16
C LEU A 54 -7.07 6.14 0.21
N GLY A 55 -7.62 6.95 1.14
CA GLY A 55 -8.01 6.48 2.48
C GLY A 55 -6.83 6.13 3.41
N VAL A 56 -5.62 6.58 3.09
CA VAL A 56 -4.40 6.25 3.84
C VAL A 56 -3.66 7.50 4.31
N THR A 57 -2.91 7.38 5.39
CA THR A 57 -2.00 8.43 5.90
C THR A 57 -0.57 7.88 5.97
N ILE A 58 0.41 8.76 5.79
CA ILE A 58 1.83 8.43 5.81
C ILE A 58 2.35 8.55 7.26
N ASP A 59 3.13 7.57 7.71
CA ASP A 59 3.96 7.67 8.90
C ASP A 59 5.24 8.43 8.55
N GLU A 60 5.25 9.72 8.85
CA GLU A 60 6.37 10.62 8.54
C GLU A 60 7.70 10.17 9.18
N ALA A 61 7.66 9.50 10.34
CA ALA A 61 8.89 9.03 10.98
C ALA A 61 9.53 7.86 10.20
N VAL A 62 8.70 6.96 9.66
CA VAL A 62 9.15 5.88 8.76
C VAL A 62 9.68 6.48 7.46
N PHE A 63 8.92 7.42 6.88
CA PHE A 63 9.29 8.09 5.64
C PHE A 63 10.65 8.81 5.75
N GLU A 64 10.84 9.64 6.77
CA GLU A 64 12.11 10.34 7.00
C GLU A 64 13.29 9.38 7.19
N ARG A 65 13.09 8.29 7.95
CA ARG A 65 14.14 7.28 8.18
C ARG A 65 14.55 6.61 6.87
N TRP A 66 13.58 6.22 6.04
CA TRP A 66 13.85 5.57 4.75
C TRP A 66 14.50 6.53 3.76
N GLN A 67 14.09 7.79 3.74
CA GLN A 67 14.70 8.82 2.90
C GLN A 67 16.18 9.05 3.24
N ARG A 68 16.53 9.11 4.53
CA ARG A 68 17.94 9.28 4.97
C ARG A 68 18.84 8.09 4.63
N ASN A 69 18.26 6.90 4.52
CA ASN A 69 18.98 5.67 4.21
C ASN A 69 19.04 5.36 2.71
N MET A 70 18.52 6.26 1.84
CA MET A 70 18.72 6.11 0.40
C MET A 70 20.21 6.26 0.07
N PRO A 71 20.83 5.30 -0.65
CA PRO A 71 22.17 5.51 -1.17
C PRO A 71 22.16 6.76 -2.05
N ALA A 72 23.23 7.56 -1.97
CA ALA A 72 23.42 8.69 -2.88
C ALA A 72 23.23 8.18 -4.31
N ALA A 73 22.40 8.86 -5.10
CA ALA A 73 22.20 8.51 -6.49
C ALA A 73 23.57 8.36 -7.14
N ALA A 74 23.84 7.20 -7.74
CA ALA A 74 25.04 7.01 -8.53
C ALA A 74 25.01 8.09 -9.61
N ASN A 75 25.99 9.00 -9.58
CA ASN A 75 26.16 9.96 -10.65
C ASN A 75 26.62 9.17 -11.88
N ASP A 76 25.72 9.03 -12.87
CA ASP A 76 26.05 8.62 -14.23
C ASP A 76 26.90 9.69 -14.94
#